data_AF-A0A4Y2MCQ9-F1
#
_entry.id   AF-A0A4Y2MCQ9-F1
#
_cell.length_a   1.000
_cell.length_b   1.000
_cell.length_c   1.000
_cell.angle_alpha   90.00
_cell.angle_beta   90.00
_cell.angle_gamma   90.00
#
_symmetry.space_group_name_H-M   'P 1'
#
loop_
_entity.id
_entity.type
_entity.pdbx_description
1 polymer ?
#
loop_
_entity_poly.entity_id
_entity_poly.type
_entity_poly.pdbx_seq_one_letter_code
_entity_poly.pdbx_strand_id
1 'polypeptide(L)'
;MSTKVKAIQEFPKPETVSQLRSFLGMVNFYHRFIPKIAEILVPLNAYLFGSKKRDKTKIKWNPETDASLKIKKCLADVTLLSHPSTDAKLALVTLLWEVF
;
A
#
# COMPACT_ATOMS: atom_id res chain seq x y z
N MET A 1 15.30 10.15 -5.55
CA MET A 1 14.07 9.32 -5.52
C MET A 1 13.84 8.83 -4.10
N SER A 2 12.69 9.10 -3.50
CA SER A 2 12.43 8.69 -2.11
C SER A 2 12.51 7.16 -1.95
N THR A 3 13.30 6.68 -0.98
CA THR A 3 13.55 5.26 -0.67
C THR A 3 12.26 4.42 -0.56
N LYS A 4 11.17 5.04 -0.12
CA LYS A 4 9.84 4.42 0.01
C LYS A 4 9.23 4.02 -1.35
N VAL A 5 9.45 4.84 -2.38
CA VAL A 5 8.95 4.60 -3.75
C VAL A 5 9.66 3.41 -4.38
N LYS A 6 10.98 3.33 -4.20
CA LYS A 6 11.78 2.17 -4.66
C LYS A 6 11.33 0.87 -4.01
N ALA A 7 11.10 0.88 -2.69
CA ALA A 7 10.63 -0.32 -1.98
C ALA A 7 9.27 -0.85 -2.52
N ILE A 8 8.41 0.03 -3.02
CA ILE A 8 7.14 -0.34 -3.63
C ILE A 8 7.33 -0.91 -5.05
N GLN A 9 8.19 -0.28 -5.86
CA GLN A 9 8.48 -0.72 -7.22
C GLN A 9 9.24 -2.05 -7.25
N GLU A 10 10.20 -2.20 -6.35
CA GLU A 10 11.05 -3.39 -6.20
C GLU A 10 10.39 -4.49 -5.37
N PHE A 11 9.18 -4.26 -4.85
CA PHE A 11 8.47 -5.27 -4.09
C PHE A 11 8.26 -6.51 -4.98
N PRO A 12 8.76 -7.70 -4.60
CA PRO A 12 8.63 -8.88 -5.44
C PRO A 12 7.16 -9.26 -5.65
N LYS A 13 6.86 -9.98 -6.73
CA LYS A 13 5.50 -10.51 -6.93
C LYS A 13 5.20 -11.49 -5.78
N PRO A 14 4.13 -11.28 -4.99
CA PRO A 14 3.87 -12.18 -3.87
C PRO A 14 3.55 -13.58 -4.39
N GLU A 15 4.31 -14.58 -3.98
CA GLU A 15 4.05 -15.97 -4.38
C GLU A 15 3.14 -16.69 -3.38
N THR A 16 3.04 -16.16 -2.16
CA THR A 16 2.30 -16.75 -1.06
C THR A 16 1.28 -15.79 -0.47
N VAL A 17 0.22 -16.33 0.14
CA VAL A 17 -0.82 -15.56 0.85
C VAL A 17 -0.20 -14.63 1.89
N SER A 18 0.81 -15.11 2.64
CA SER A 18 1.54 -14.28 3.60
C SER A 18 2.18 -13.04 2.97
N GLN A 19 2.90 -13.21 1.85
CA GLN A 19 3.50 -12.09 1.12
C GLN A 19 2.45 -11.15 0.53
N LEU A 20 1.34 -11.70 0.03
CA LEU A 20 0.22 -10.90 -0.48
C LEU A 20 -0.40 -10.04 0.63
N ARG A 21 -0.51 -10.56 1.85
CA ARG A 21 -1.04 -9.80 3.00
C ARG A 21 -0.12 -8.66 3.41
N SER A 22 1.20 -8.89 3.42
CA SER A 22 2.19 -7.84 3.64
C SER A 22 2.13 -6.76 2.55
N PHE A 23 1.97 -7.17 1.29
CA PHE A 23 1.80 -6.25 0.17
C PHE A 23 0.53 -5.40 0.33
N LEU A 24 -0.60 -6.02 0.67
CA LEU A 24 -1.87 -5.32 0.92
C LEU A 24 -1.77 -4.34 2.09
N GLY A 25 -1.07 -4.70 3.16
CA GLY A 25 -0.80 -3.79 4.27
C GLY A 25 -0.02 -2.54 3.85
N MET A 26 1.00 -2.70 3.00
CA MET A 26 1.76 -1.59 2.43
C MET A 26 0.87 -0.71 1.53
N VAL A 27 0.07 -1.33 0.65
CA VAL A 27 -0.82 -0.60 -0.26
C VAL A 27 -1.90 0.16 0.51
N ASN A 28 -2.43 -0.41 1.59
CA ASN A 28 -3.42 0.23 2.45
C ASN A 28 -2.86 1.49 3.16
N PHE A 29 -1.56 1.57 3.43
CA PHE A 29 -0.96 2.79 3.98
C PHE A 29 -1.07 3.98 3.02
N TYR A 30 -1.04 3.73 1.72
CA TYR A 30 -1.07 4.76 0.68
C TYR A 30 -2.43 4.90 -0.02
N HIS A 31 -3.47 4.22 0.48
CA HIS A 31 -4.78 4.17 -0.17
C HIS A 31 -5.41 5.55 -0.36
N ARG A 32 -5.14 6.51 0.55
CA ARG A 32 -5.66 7.88 0.50
C ARG A 32 -5.25 8.65 -0.76
N PHE A 33 -4.17 8.22 -1.41
CA PHE A 33 -3.61 8.91 -2.56
C PHE A 33 -3.92 8.22 -3.89
N ILE A 34 -4.48 7.00 -3.87
CA ILE A 34 -4.82 6.26 -5.08
C ILE A 34 -6.34 6.21 -5.22
N PRO A 35 -6.92 6.91 -6.22
CA PRO A 35 -8.33 6.79 -6.51
C PRO A 35 -8.65 5.37 -6.98
N LYS A 36 -9.81 4.84 -6.58
CA LYS A 36 -10.32 3.50 -6.95
C LYS A 36 -9.44 2.31 -6.52
N ILE A 37 -8.58 2.51 -5.53
CA ILE A 37 -7.75 1.41 -5.00
C ILE A 37 -8.59 0.26 -4.46
N ALA A 38 -9.75 0.54 -3.87
CA ALA A 38 -10.66 -0.47 -3.35
C ALA A 38 -11.05 -1.49 -4.44
N GLU A 39 -11.44 -1.03 -5.63
CA GLU A 39 -11.80 -1.87 -6.80
C GLU A 39 -10.65 -2.79 -7.21
N ILE A 40 -9.42 -2.29 -7.15
CA ILE A 40 -8.21 -3.03 -7.51
C ILE A 40 -7.83 -4.04 -6.42
N LEU A 41 -8.11 -3.73 -5.15
CA LEU A 41 -7.85 -4.62 -4.03
C LEU A 41 -8.92 -5.72 -3.86
N VAL A 42 -10.14 -5.54 -4.38
CA VAL A 42 -11.20 -6.57 -4.33
C VAL A 42 -10.70 -7.94 -4.82
N PRO A 43 -10.16 -8.10 -6.04
CA PRO A 43 -9.69 -9.39 -6.52
C PRO A 43 -8.51 -9.93 -5.70
N LEU A 44 -7.67 -9.06 -5.13
CA LEU A 44 -6.56 -9.48 -4.26
C LEU A 44 -7.06 -9.97 -2.88
N ASN A 45 -8.09 -9.35 -2.33
CA ASN A 45 -8.70 -9.77 -1.07
C ASN A 45 -9.43 -11.11 -1.21
N ALA A 46 -9.94 -11.46 -2.40
CA ALA A 46 -10.50 -12.78 -2.66
C ALA A 46 -9.50 -13.93 -2.39
N TYR A 47 -8.21 -13.72 -2.68
CA TYR A 47 -7.15 -14.70 -2.37
C TYR A 47 -6.86 -14.83 -0.86
N LEU A 48 -7.23 -13.83 -0.06
CA LEU A 48 -7.13 -13.90 1.40
C LEU A 48 -8.35 -14.58 2.04
N PHE A 49 -9.49 -14.63 1.34
CA PHE A 49 -10.72 -15.20 1.85
C PHE A 49 -10.56 -16.72 2.06
N GLY A 50 -10.74 -17.18 3.30
CA GLY A 50 -10.54 -18.59 3.67
C GLY A 50 -9.09 -19.02 3.93
N SER A 51 -8.10 -18.14 3.74
CA SER A 51 -6.68 -18.45 4.02
C SER A 51 -6.30 -18.20 5.48
N LYS A 52 -5.53 -19.10 6.10
CA LYS A 52 -5.00 -18.95 7.46
C LYS A 52 -3.96 -17.83 7.53
N LYS A 53 -3.82 -17.19 8.70
CA LYS A 53 -2.90 -16.06 8.96
C LYS A 53 -1.44 -16.31 8.58
N ARG A 54 -0.99 -17.56 8.45
CA ARG A 54 0.38 -17.96 8.10
C ARG A 54 0.42 -18.94 6.93
N ASP A 55 -0.60 -18.96 6.08
CA ASP A 55 -0.62 -19.87 4.94
C ASP A 55 0.50 -19.54 3.95
N LYS A 56 1.32 -20.55 3.70
CA LYS A 56 2.36 -20.55 2.66
C LYS A 56 1.81 -21.08 1.33
N THR A 57 0.49 -21.19 1.21
CA THR A 57 -0.18 -21.64 -0.02
C THR A 57 0.26 -20.76 -1.18
N LYS A 58 0.73 -21.39 -2.25
CA LYS A 58 1.14 -20.69 -3.46
C LYS A 58 -0.09 -20.07 -4.13
N ILE A 59 0.00 -18.79 -4.46
CA ILE A 59 -1.05 -18.05 -5.17
C ILE A 59 -0.98 -18.42 -6.65
N LYS A 60 -2.09 -18.92 -7.19
CA LYS A 60 -2.26 -19.05 -8.64
C LYS A 60 -2.72 -17.69 -9.19
N TRP A 61 -1.79 -16.95 -9.77
CA TRP A 61 -2.05 -15.65 -10.37
C TRP A 61 -2.92 -15.79 -11.62
N ASN A 62 -4.02 -15.05 -11.66
CA ASN A 62 -4.85 -14.89 -12.86
C ASN A 62 -4.53 -13.55 -13.57
N PRO A 63 -4.86 -13.39 -14.87
CA PRO A 63 -4.56 -12.18 -15.64
C PRO A 63 -5.14 -10.90 -15.01
N GLU A 64 -6.33 -10.99 -14.42
CA GLU A 64 -7.01 -9.87 -13.75
C GLU A 64 -6.24 -9.40 -12.51
N THR A 65 -5.76 -10.35 -11.69
CA THR A 65 -4.90 -10.04 -10.55
C THR A 65 -3.49 -9.59 -10.95
N ASP A 66 -2.97 -10.04 -12.08
CA ASP A 66 -1.70 -9.52 -12.59
C ASP A 66 -1.81 -8.04 -12.98
N ALA A 67 -2.96 -7.64 -13.55
CA ALA A 67 -3.26 -6.24 -13.82
C ALA A 67 -3.30 -5.41 -12.52
N SER A 68 -3.83 -5.96 -11.43
CA SER A 68 -3.83 -5.28 -10.12
C SER A 68 -2.41 -5.00 -9.58
N LEU A 69 -1.42 -5.84 -9.91
CA LEU A 69 -0.01 -5.60 -9.55
C LEU A 69 0.62 -4.44 -10.31
N LYS A 70 0.08 -4.06 -11.48
CA LYS A 70 0.54 -2.86 -12.22
C LYS A 70 0.30 -1.58 -11.42
N ILE A 71 -0.57 -1.61 -10.40
CA ILE A 71 -0.78 -0.49 -9.47
C ILE A 71 0.50 -0.08 -8.74
N LYS A 72 1.51 -0.96 -8.61
CA LYS A 72 2.82 -0.61 -8.04
C LYS A 72 3.45 0.60 -8.72
N LYS A 73 3.28 0.75 -10.04
CA LYS A 73 3.76 1.91 -10.80
C LYS A 73 2.96 3.17 -10.46
N CYS A 74 1.64 3.08 -10.46
CA CYS A 74 0.77 4.20 -10.06
C CYS A 74 1.05 4.64 -8.62
N LEU A 75 1.24 3.68 -7.71
CA LEU A 75 1.58 3.93 -6.31
C LEU A 75 2.94 4.63 -6.18
N ALA A 76 3.91 4.28 -7.03
CA ALA A 76 5.21 4.94 -7.06
C ALA A 76 5.12 6.41 -7.50
N ASP A 77 4.34 6.70 -8.55
CA ASP A 77 4.14 8.06 -9.05
C ASP A 77 3.37 8.92 -8.04
N VAL A 78 2.32 8.35 -7.45
CA VAL A 78 1.50 9.02 -6.43
C VAL A 78 2.30 9.31 -5.16
N THR A 79 3.16 8.39 -4.71
CA THR A 79 4.01 8.61 -3.52
C THR A 79 5.13 9.63 -3.76
N LEU A 80 5.55 9.82 -5.01
CA LEU A 80 6.42 10.93 -5.41
C LEU A 80 5.67 12.27 -5.30
N LEU A 81 4.42 12.32 -5.77
CA LEU A 81 3.58 13.52 -5.76
C LEU A 81 3.13 13.93 -4.35
N SER A 82 2.96 12.94 -3.47
CA SER A 82 2.37 13.12 -2.15
C SER A 82 3.41 13.32 -1.03
N HIS A 83 4.70 13.45 -1.32
CA HIS A 83 5.63 13.87 -0.28
C HIS A 83 5.21 15.29 0.17
N PRO A 84 4.79 15.49 1.44
CA PRO A 84 4.72 16.84 1.95
C PRO A 84 6.13 17.40 1.80
N SER A 85 6.24 18.54 1.11
CA SER A 85 7.49 19.26 1.00
C SER A 85 8.15 19.28 2.37
N THR A 86 9.43 18.90 2.45
CA THR A 86 10.21 18.98 3.68
C THR A 86 10.31 20.43 4.20
N ASP A 87 9.89 21.42 3.38
CA ASP A 87 9.75 22.85 3.67
C ASP A 87 8.36 23.23 4.21
N ALA A 88 7.40 22.30 4.26
CA ALA A 88 6.09 22.58 4.83
C ALA A 88 6.23 22.76 6.34
N LYS A 89 6.00 24.00 6.81
CA LYS A 89 6.02 24.40 8.22
C LYS A 89 5.10 23.49 9.04
N LEU A 90 5.67 22.52 9.73
CA LEU A 90 5.00 21.70 10.73
C LEU A 90 4.66 22.60 11.93
N ALA A 91 3.44 23.13 11.95
CA ALA A 91 2.92 23.81 13.11
C ALA A 91 2.42 22.77 14.13
N LEU A 92 3.25 22.47 15.13
CA LEU A 92 2.81 21.80 16.35
C LEU A 92 2.10 22.85 17.21
N VAL A 93 0.77 22.86 17.17
CA VAL A 93 -0.03 23.59 18.16
C VAL A 93 -0.14 22.71 19.40
N THR A 94 0.72 22.95 20.37
CA THR A 94 0.53 22.45 21.73
C THR A 94 -0.44 23.40 22.41
N LEU A 95 -1.69 22.98 22.60
CA LEU A 95 -2.63 23.70 23.46
C LEU A 95 -2.09 23.60 24.90
N LEU A 96 -1.38 24.64 25.34
CA LEU A 96 -1.12 24.91 26.75
C LEU A 96 -2.48 25.07 27.43
N TRP A 97 -2.86 24.07 28.23
CA TRP A 97 -3.92 24.23 29.21
C TRP A 97 -3.39 25.09 30.35
N GLU A 98 -3.40 26.40 30.16
CA GLU A 98 -3.52 27.33 31.28
C GLU A 98 -4.97 27.78 31.35
N VAL A 99 -5.77 27.13 32.20
CA VAL A 99 -6.81 27.80 33.00
C VAL A 99 -7.07 26.97 34.27
N PHE A 100 -6.43 27.34 35.38
CA PHE A 100 -7.01 27.71 36.69
C PHE A 100 -5.95 27.66 37.81
#